data_AF-A0AAV8WMM5-F1
#
_entry.id   AF-A0AAV8WMM5-F1
#
_cell.length_a   1.000
_cell.length_b   1.000
_cell.length_c   1.000
_cell.angle_alpha   90.00
_cell.angle_beta   90.00
_cell.angle_gamma   90.00
#
_symmetry.space_group_name_H-M   'P 1'
#
loop_
_entity.id
_entity.type
_entity.pdbx_description
1 polymer ?
#
loop_
_entity_poly.entity_id
_entity_poly.type
_entity_poly.pdbx_seq_one_letter_code
_entity_poly.pdbx_strand_id
1 'polypeptide(L)'
;MEPADFMQAPLTLTSLNCYLGSSNTAEQKVQANKQGIKLLQQYGVIPMRDTPVNCPSCGELLQTVGDTCRFGWRYSCRNHPRCIRFSPLTNTFLFKARLRAEMRADRIVKIMCMWLLHRPLMLTVKYLSLSSETGVYWFQFCRDVACSIVWHEYIPIGGAADVVEVETHLLKYKRKLNEAVDWHYFWVQYVDNSSYICTDYGPEYAKCRLVFNDHGKVEQPNYLVEQPTEEKHPLWMPVGRFNEECLNLEWKHPPPRPGMQPFRNNTDNIRSAWVNLKSQIGSSYSIDNVRQYIGEWMYRRNILQEIKDDNGRFERFLRDVGRAHPGLGKVPMRTQYEDILKCDCHECHR
;
A
#
# COMPACT_ATOMS: atom_id res chain seq x y z
N MET A 1 -16.60 15.18 21.99
CA MET A 1 -16.53 13.86 21.39
C MET A 1 -15.07 13.49 21.30
N GLU A 2 -14.65 12.47 22.02
CA GLU A 2 -13.30 11.95 21.90
C GLU A 2 -13.21 11.06 20.66
N PRO A 3 -12.02 10.86 20.07
CA PRO A 3 -11.92 10.12 18.82
C PRO A 3 -12.34 8.65 18.98
N ALA A 4 -12.20 8.06 20.18
CA ALA A 4 -12.75 6.74 20.50
C ALA A 4 -14.28 6.66 20.35
N ASP A 5 -15.02 7.71 20.76
CA ASP A 5 -16.48 7.74 20.65
C ASP A 5 -16.92 7.81 19.18
N PHE A 6 -16.20 8.60 18.37
CA PHE A 6 -16.46 8.73 16.94
C PHE A 6 -16.36 7.38 16.21
N MET A 7 -15.37 6.55 16.58
CA MET A 7 -15.11 5.27 15.92
C MET A 7 -16.12 4.18 16.26
N GLN A 8 -17.08 4.44 17.15
CA GLN A 8 -18.18 3.51 17.44
C GLN A 8 -19.33 3.60 16.43
N ALA A 9 -19.46 4.73 15.71
CA ALA A 9 -20.51 4.94 14.72
C ALA A 9 -20.02 4.65 13.30
N PRO A 10 -20.87 4.16 12.36
CA PRO A 10 -20.44 3.85 11.00
C PRO A 10 -19.72 5.03 10.31
N LEU A 11 -18.57 4.73 9.69
CA LEU A 11 -17.75 5.72 9.02
C LEU A 11 -18.45 6.17 7.74
N THR A 12 -18.82 7.43 7.74
CA THR A 12 -19.33 8.13 6.57
C THR A 12 -18.69 9.51 6.54
N LEU A 13 -18.73 10.18 5.39
CA LEU A 13 -18.30 11.58 5.34
C LEU A 13 -19.17 12.45 6.26
N THR A 14 -20.43 12.10 6.45
CA THR A 14 -21.34 12.81 7.38
C THR A 14 -20.89 12.63 8.82
N SER A 15 -20.67 11.40 9.30
CA SER A 15 -20.23 11.15 10.69
C SER A 15 -18.85 11.76 10.95
N LEU A 16 -17.94 11.69 9.97
CA LEU A 16 -16.64 12.37 10.08
C LEU A 16 -16.77 13.89 10.16
N ASN A 17 -17.66 14.50 9.37
CA ASN A 17 -17.93 15.94 9.45
C ASN A 17 -18.58 16.32 10.78
N CYS A 18 -19.44 15.47 11.35
CA CYS A 18 -20.01 15.70 12.68
C CYS A 18 -18.93 15.70 13.76
N TYR A 19 -17.98 14.76 13.70
CA TYR A 19 -16.85 14.70 14.63
C TYR A 19 -15.90 15.90 14.48
N LEU A 20 -15.47 16.18 13.25
CA LEU A 20 -14.55 17.29 12.99
C LEU A 20 -15.22 18.65 13.22
N GLY A 21 -16.53 18.75 13.05
CA GLY A 21 -17.26 20.01 13.09
C GLY A 21 -17.25 20.77 11.75
N SER A 22 -17.99 21.88 11.73
CA SER A 22 -18.10 22.74 10.54
C SER A 22 -16.83 23.56 10.29
N SER A 23 -16.75 24.20 9.13
CA SER A 23 -15.59 24.99 8.72
C SER A 23 -15.98 26.34 8.11
N ASN A 24 -17.14 26.87 8.50
CA ASN A 24 -17.73 28.06 7.86
C ASN A 24 -17.11 29.35 8.41
N THR A 25 -16.86 29.42 9.72
CA THR A 25 -16.19 30.55 10.39
C THR A 25 -14.72 30.27 10.71
N ALA A 26 -13.96 31.30 11.10
CA ALA A 26 -12.55 31.14 11.50
C ALA A 26 -12.41 30.29 12.78
N GLU A 27 -13.28 30.52 13.77
CA GLU A 27 -13.32 29.78 15.03
C GLU A 27 -13.65 28.31 14.80
N GLN A 28 -14.62 28.04 13.92
CA GLN A 28 -14.98 26.68 13.52
C GLN A 28 -13.82 25.97 12.83
N LYS A 29 -13.10 26.64 11.92
CA LYS A 29 -11.89 26.08 11.27
C LYS A 29 -10.80 25.75 12.29
N VAL A 30 -10.60 26.59 13.30
CA VAL A 30 -9.64 26.34 14.40
C VAL A 30 -10.07 25.12 15.20
N GLN A 31 -11.34 25.01 15.54
CA GLN A 31 -11.87 23.88 16.30
C GLN A 31 -11.79 22.57 15.51
N ALA A 32 -12.15 22.59 14.23
CA ALA A 32 -12.05 21.41 13.37
C ALA A 32 -10.61 20.93 13.22
N ASN A 33 -9.67 21.86 13.04
CA ASN A 33 -8.25 21.51 13.01
C ASN A 33 -7.77 20.90 14.33
N LYS A 34 -8.25 21.39 15.49
CA LYS A 34 -7.95 20.78 16.80
C LYS A 34 -8.48 19.35 16.89
N GLN A 35 -9.70 19.08 16.42
CA GLN A 35 -10.25 17.72 16.39
C GLN A 35 -9.46 16.81 15.44
N GLY A 36 -9.10 17.30 14.26
CA GLY A 36 -8.22 16.57 13.33
C GLY A 36 -6.87 16.21 13.96
N ILE A 37 -6.24 17.16 14.68
CA ILE A 37 -4.98 16.90 15.40
C ILE A 37 -5.19 15.83 16.49
N LYS A 38 -6.26 15.91 17.28
CA LYS A 38 -6.57 14.91 18.32
C LYS A 38 -6.67 13.50 17.74
N LEU A 39 -7.43 13.33 16.65
CA LEU A 39 -7.59 12.04 15.97
C LEU A 39 -6.24 11.51 15.46
N LEU A 40 -5.45 12.35 14.80
CA LEU A 40 -4.13 11.96 14.28
C LEU A 40 -3.13 11.62 15.40
N GLN A 41 -3.24 12.27 16.56
CA GLN A 41 -2.44 11.95 17.74
C GLN A 41 -2.83 10.62 18.37
N GLN A 42 -4.14 10.32 18.46
CA GLN A 42 -4.62 9.05 19.00
C GLN A 42 -4.04 7.84 18.24
N TYR A 43 -3.85 7.95 16.93
CA TYR A 43 -3.31 6.87 16.09
C TYR A 43 -1.82 7.01 15.77
N GLY A 44 -1.09 7.90 16.45
CA GLY A 44 0.36 8.02 16.31
C GLY A 44 0.85 8.63 15.00
N VAL A 45 -0.04 9.21 14.18
CA VAL A 45 0.35 9.94 12.96
C VAL A 45 1.08 11.24 13.30
N ILE A 46 0.69 11.86 14.40
CA ILE A 46 1.39 13.00 15.03
C ILE A 46 1.74 12.57 16.46
N PRO A 47 2.96 12.82 16.95
CA PRO A 47 3.28 12.48 18.34
C PRO A 47 2.51 13.37 19.33
N MET A 48 2.25 12.82 20.51
CA MET A 48 1.81 13.62 21.65
C MET A 48 3.01 14.37 22.22
N ARG A 49 2.75 15.48 22.92
CA ARG A 49 3.81 16.29 23.52
C ARG A 49 4.65 15.50 24.53
N ASP A 50 4.02 14.60 25.26
CA ASP A 50 4.68 13.86 26.32
C ASP A 50 5.17 12.48 25.87
N THR A 51 5.15 12.21 24.55
CA THR A 51 5.71 10.98 23.99
C THR A 51 7.23 10.99 24.15
N PRO A 52 7.84 10.00 24.84
CA PRO A 52 9.28 9.92 24.98
C PRO A 52 9.92 9.62 23.62
N VAL A 53 10.94 10.41 23.26
CA VAL A 53 11.65 10.29 21.98
C VAL A 53 13.15 10.45 22.23
N ASN A 54 13.95 9.57 21.63
CA ASN A 54 15.40 9.66 21.70
C ASN A 54 15.95 10.58 20.61
N CYS A 55 17.01 11.30 20.94
CA CYS A 55 17.70 12.14 19.99
C CYS A 55 18.37 11.26 18.92
N PRO A 56 18.13 11.49 17.62
CA PRO A 56 18.71 10.66 16.56
C PRO A 56 20.24 10.78 16.47
N SER A 57 20.84 11.79 17.11
CA SER A 57 22.27 12.06 17.01
C SER A 57 23.06 11.61 18.25
N CYS A 58 22.46 11.60 19.45
CA CYS A 58 23.15 11.21 20.68
C CYS A 58 22.45 10.12 21.50
N GLY A 59 21.26 9.65 21.09
CA GLY A 59 20.51 8.59 21.77
C GLY A 59 19.76 9.02 23.04
N GLU A 60 20.09 10.18 23.63
CA GLU A 60 19.46 10.67 24.86
C GLU A 60 18.00 11.09 24.69
N LEU A 61 17.20 10.97 25.75
CA LEU A 61 15.81 11.40 25.77
C LEU A 61 15.68 12.91 25.53
N LEU A 62 14.84 13.27 24.56
CA LEU A 62 14.52 14.65 24.24
C LEU A 62 13.52 15.22 25.25
N GLN A 63 13.70 16.49 25.59
CA GLN A 63 12.72 17.23 26.38
C GLN A 63 11.80 18.04 25.47
N THR A 64 10.55 18.22 25.87
CA THR A 64 9.67 19.16 25.16
C THR A 64 9.76 20.55 25.76
N VAL A 65 9.93 21.54 24.89
CA VAL A 65 10.00 22.95 25.26
C VAL A 65 8.86 23.70 24.59
N GLY A 66 8.29 24.68 25.29
CA GLY A 66 7.37 25.63 24.67
C GLY A 66 8.09 26.39 23.57
N ASP A 67 7.43 26.59 22.44
CA ASP A 67 7.99 27.26 21.27
C ASP A 67 6.86 28.01 20.54
N THR A 68 7.17 29.11 19.88
CA THR A 68 6.21 29.86 19.03
C THR A 68 5.91 29.14 17.72
N CYS A 69 6.55 27.99 17.49
CA CYS A 69 6.32 27.15 16.32
C CYS A 69 4.91 26.53 16.29
N ARG A 70 4.60 25.86 15.16
CA ARG A 70 3.25 25.39 14.77
C ARG A 70 2.44 24.67 15.86
N PHE A 71 3.06 23.84 16.69
CA PHE A 71 2.37 23.05 17.71
C PHE A 71 2.44 23.67 19.11
N GLY A 72 3.05 24.84 19.25
CA GLY A 72 3.32 25.46 20.54
C GLY A 72 4.50 24.80 21.29
N TRP A 73 5.14 23.79 20.70
CA TRP A 73 6.24 23.06 21.32
C TRP A 73 7.17 22.40 20.30
N ARG A 74 8.40 22.10 20.75
CA ARG A 74 9.42 21.33 20.03
C ARG A 74 10.13 20.35 20.95
N TYR A 75 10.74 19.34 20.35
CA TYR A 75 11.74 18.55 21.06
C TYR A 75 13.07 19.31 21.11
N SER A 76 13.76 19.23 22.24
CA SER A 76 15.08 19.84 22.45
C SER A 76 16.03 18.83 23.07
N CYS A 77 17.21 18.71 22.48
CA CYS A 77 18.31 17.96 23.04
C CYS A 77 19.28 18.91 23.74
N ARG A 78 19.48 18.74 25.05
CA ARG A 78 20.45 19.52 25.83
C ARG A 78 21.89 19.00 25.70
N ASN A 79 22.07 17.76 25.24
CA ASN A 79 23.37 17.13 25.14
C ASN A 79 24.14 17.54 23.86
N HIS A 80 23.54 18.36 22.99
CA HIS A 80 24.25 18.95 21.86
C HIS A 80 24.85 20.31 22.22
N PRO A 81 26.08 20.63 21.76
CA PRO A 81 26.71 21.94 21.99
C PRO A 81 25.87 23.13 21.53
N ARG A 82 25.00 22.92 20.54
CA ARG A 82 24.11 23.95 19.96
C ARG A 82 22.66 23.87 20.44
N CYS A 83 22.35 22.99 21.40
CA CYS A 83 20.99 22.74 21.89
C CYS A 83 19.98 22.56 20.73
N ILE A 84 20.19 21.51 19.92
CA ILE A 84 19.40 21.27 18.70
C ILE A 84 17.92 21.09 19.06
N ARG A 85 17.05 21.75 18.28
CA ARG A 85 15.59 21.62 18.39
C ARG A 85 15.04 20.91 17.16
N PHE A 86 14.09 20.02 17.38
CA PHE A 86 13.44 19.25 16.32
C PHE A 86 11.94 19.56 16.27
N SER A 87 11.41 19.59 15.05
CA SER A 87 9.97 19.68 14.85
C SER A 87 9.30 18.41 15.38
N PRO A 88 8.12 18.50 16.02
CA PRO A 88 7.36 17.30 16.39
C PRO A 88 6.92 16.50 15.16
N LEU A 89 6.87 17.11 13.98
CA LEU A 89 6.55 16.42 12.73
C LEU A 89 7.74 15.78 12.03
N THR A 90 8.96 15.91 12.57
CA THR A 90 10.14 15.29 11.95
C THR A 90 9.89 13.80 11.77
N ASN A 91 10.09 13.31 10.54
CA ASN A 91 9.88 11.92 10.14
C ASN A 91 8.45 11.37 10.37
N THR A 92 7.45 12.26 10.41
CA THR A 92 6.02 11.89 10.39
C THR A 92 5.44 12.07 8.98
N PHE A 93 4.25 11.50 8.76
CA PHE A 93 3.48 11.66 7.52
C PHE A 93 3.25 13.14 7.15
N LEU A 94 3.26 14.03 8.15
CA LEU A 94 3.01 15.46 7.99
C LEU A 94 4.27 16.32 7.97
N PHE A 95 5.48 15.74 7.90
CA PHE A 95 6.74 16.48 8.03
C PHE A 95 6.84 17.69 7.10
N LYS A 96 6.49 17.48 5.82
CA LYS A 96 6.49 18.53 4.78
C LYS A 96 5.13 19.18 4.59
N ALA A 97 4.08 18.67 5.23
CA ALA A 97 2.74 19.21 5.10
C ALA A 97 2.70 20.63 5.68
N ARG A 98 2.30 21.60 4.86
CA ARG A 98 2.07 22.97 5.35
C ARG A 98 0.69 23.04 6.00
N LEU A 99 0.61 22.69 7.29
CA LEU A 99 -0.59 22.87 8.12
C LEU A 99 -0.87 24.35 8.45
N ARG A 100 -1.09 25.18 7.43
CA ARG A 100 -1.49 26.59 7.52
C ARG A 100 -2.48 26.91 6.40
N ALA A 101 -3.32 27.92 6.63
CA ALA A 101 -4.32 28.43 5.70
C ALA A 101 -5.26 27.33 5.17
N GLU A 102 -4.91 26.74 4.03
CA GLU A 102 -5.76 25.84 3.28
C GLU A 102 -5.65 24.40 3.76
N MET A 103 -4.47 23.82 3.98
CA MET A 103 -4.32 22.39 4.29
C MET A 103 -4.20 22.10 5.79
N ARG A 104 -5.32 22.15 6.50
CA ARG A 104 -5.40 21.83 7.94
C ARG A 104 -5.57 20.33 8.21
N ALA A 105 -5.39 19.91 9.46
CA ALA A 105 -5.51 18.51 9.89
C ALA A 105 -6.91 17.93 9.58
N ASP A 106 -7.98 18.72 9.75
CA ASP A 106 -9.35 18.31 9.42
C ASP A 106 -9.50 17.92 7.95
N ARG A 107 -8.88 18.67 7.02
CA ARG A 107 -8.93 18.35 5.60
C ARG A 107 -8.11 17.12 5.25
N ILE A 108 -6.95 16.94 5.88
CA ILE A 108 -6.10 15.77 5.65
C ILE A 108 -6.82 14.49 6.08
N VAL A 109 -7.43 14.50 7.25
CA VAL A 109 -8.26 13.38 7.74
C VAL A 109 -9.39 13.08 6.76
N LYS A 110 -10.06 14.12 6.22
CA LYS A 110 -11.09 13.93 5.18
C LYS A 110 -10.52 13.32 3.89
N ILE A 111 -9.33 13.72 3.44
CA ILE A 111 -8.69 13.12 2.26
C ILE A 111 -8.37 11.65 2.51
N MET A 112 -7.80 11.31 3.67
CA MET A 112 -7.51 9.92 4.05
C MET A 112 -8.79 9.06 4.04
N CYS A 113 -9.87 9.56 4.65
CA CYS A 113 -11.17 8.91 4.66
C CYS A 113 -11.75 8.75 3.23
N MET A 114 -11.68 9.79 2.40
CA MET A 114 -12.16 9.73 1.01
C MET A 114 -11.35 8.75 0.15
N TRP A 115 -10.02 8.71 0.32
CA TRP A 115 -9.18 7.73 -0.34
C TRP A 115 -9.54 6.31 0.11
N LEU A 116 -9.69 6.08 1.42
CA LEU A 116 -10.07 4.78 1.96
C LEU A 116 -11.40 4.29 1.36
N LEU A 117 -12.42 5.16 1.35
CA LEU A 117 -13.76 4.89 0.82
C LEU A 117 -13.84 4.89 -0.72
N HIS A 118 -12.69 4.79 -1.41
CA HIS A 118 -12.61 4.74 -2.88
C HIS A 118 -13.31 5.91 -3.60
N ARG A 119 -13.33 7.10 -3.00
CA ARG A 119 -13.92 8.27 -3.66
C ARG A 119 -13.02 8.73 -4.80
N PRO A 120 -13.57 9.05 -5.99
CA PRO A 120 -12.77 9.57 -7.09
C PRO A 120 -11.95 10.79 -6.67
N LEU A 121 -10.71 10.90 -7.15
CA LEU A 121 -9.82 12.03 -6.86
C LEU A 121 -10.52 13.37 -7.15
N MET A 122 -11.12 13.49 -8.34
CA MET A 122 -11.79 14.73 -8.74
C MET A 122 -12.99 15.08 -7.86
N LEU A 123 -13.68 14.08 -7.31
CA LEU A 123 -14.74 14.32 -6.32
C LEU A 123 -14.15 14.89 -5.03
N THR A 124 -13.02 14.35 -4.55
CA THR A 124 -12.32 14.84 -3.36
C THR A 124 -11.81 16.27 -3.54
N VAL A 125 -11.19 16.54 -4.69
CA VAL A 125 -10.69 17.87 -5.06
C VAL A 125 -11.82 18.89 -5.06
N LYS A 126 -12.95 18.57 -5.69
CA LYS A 126 -14.14 19.44 -5.71
C LYS A 126 -14.76 19.60 -4.32
N TYR A 127 -14.95 18.50 -3.60
CA TYR A 127 -15.62 18.48 -2.30
C TYR A 127 -14.86 19.32 -1.26
N LEU A 128 -13.53 19.25 -1.28
CA LEU A 128 -12.71 19.99 -0.35
C LEU A 128 -12.33 21.36 -0.89
N SER A 129 -12.55 21.71 -2.15
CA SER A 129 -12.01 22.90 -2.80
C SER A 129 -10.47 22.94 -2.76
N LEU A 130 -9.84 21.88 -3.28
CA LEU A 130 -8.39 21.76 -3.43
C LEU A 130 -7.96 22.11 -4.86
N SER A 131 -6.69 22.43 -5.06
CA SER A 131 -6.11 22.32 -6.40
C SER A 131 -5.99 20.85 -6.79
N SER A 132 -6.11 20.54 -8.09
CA SER A 132 -5.93 19.18 -8.60
C SER A 132 -4.57 18.61 -8.20
N GLU A 133 -3.52 19.42 -8.30
CA GLU A 133 -2.16 19.05 -7.90
C GLU A 133 -2.09 18.63 -6.42
N THR A 134 -2.70 19.42 -5.52
CA THR A 134 -2.75 19.07 -4.09
C THR A 134 -3.48 17.75 -3.86
N GLY A 135 -4.60 17.53 -4.54
CA GLY A 135 -5.34 16.26 -4.45
C GLY A 135 -4.49 15.07 -4.90
N VAL A 136 -3.79 15.19 -6.03
CA VAL A 136 -2.89 14.15 -6.55
C VAL A 136 -1.82 13.80 -5.51
N TYR A 137 -1.14 14.80 -4.94
CA TYR A 137 -0.09 14.55 -3.95
C TYR A 137 -0.61 13.82 -2.71
N TRP A 138 -1.77 14.17 -2.18
CA TRP A 138 -2.30 13.50 -0.98
C TRP A 138 -2.79 12.08 -1.27
N PHE A 139 -3.40 11.84 -2.43
CA PHE A 139 -3.74 10.48 -2.85
C PHE A 139 -2.48 9.63 -3.05
N GLN A 140 -1.44 10.21 -3.65
CA GLN A 140 -0.14 9.58 -3.80
C GLN A 140 0.48 9.25 -2.44
N PHE A 141 0.46 10.16 -1.47
CA PHE A 141 0.94 9.88 -0.11
C PHE A 141 0.19 8.72 0.55
N CYS A 142 -1.13 8.61 0.34
CA CYS A 142 -1.89 7.46 0.86
C CYS A 142 -1.44 6.14 0.20
N ARG A 143 -1.17 6.16 -1.11
CA ARG A 143 -0.60 5.01 -1.83
C ARG A 143 0.80 4.65 -1.36
N ASP A 144 1.65 5.63 -1.10
CA ASP A 144 3.02 5.39 -0.60
C ASP A 144 3.00 4.69 0.76
N VAL A 145 2.06 5.07 1.64
CA VAL A 145 1.81 4.35 2.91
C VAL A 145 1.36 2.93 2.63
N ALA A 146 0.34 2.74 1.78
CA ALA A 146 -0.15 1.41 1.40
C ALA A 146 0.96 0.50 0.87
N CYS A 147 1.83 1.03 -0.01
CA CYS A 147 3.00 0.32 -0.51
C CYS A 147 3.96 -0.07 0.60
N SER A 148 4.30 0.87 1.49
CA SER A 148 5.25 0.63 2.57
C SER A 148 4.76 -0.48 3.50
N ILE A 149 3.47 -0.51 3.79
CA ILE A 149 2.88 -1.54 4.66
C ILE A 149 2.81 -2.88 3.94
N VAL A 150 2.36 -2.94 2.68
CA VAL A 150 2.32 -4.19 1.92
C VAL A 150 3.69 -4.82 1.79
N TRP A 151 4.71 -4.01 1.49
CA TRP A 151 6.09 -4.50 1.41
C TRP A 151 6.59 -5.01 2.76
N HIS A 152 6.23 -4.32 3.85
CA HIS A 152 6.64 -4.71 5.19
C HIS A 152 5.93 -5.97 5.69
N GLU A 153 4.62 -6.05 5.54
CA GLU A 153 3.82 -7.19 6.03
C GLU A 153 3.92 -8.42 5.14
N TYR A 154 4.64 -8.30 4.02
CA TYR A 154 4.99 -9.36 3.08
C TYR A 154 3.95 -10.48 3.07
N ILE A 155 2.79 -10.19 2.50
CA ILE A 155 1.80 -11.22 2.22
C ILE A 155 2.17 -11.75 0.83
N PRO A 156 2.79 -12.93 0.70
CA PRO A 156 3.13 -13.48 -0.60
C PRO A 156 1.85 -13.56 -1.45
N ILE A 157 1.98 -13.20 -2.72
CA ILE A 157 0.90 -13.43 -3.69
C ILE A 157 0.94 -14.93 -3.97
N GLY A 158 -0.01 -15.66 -3.38
CA GLY A 158 -0.04 -17.12 -3.39
C GLY A 158 0.56 -17.74 -2.12
N GLY A 159 0.09 -18.94 -1.77
CA GLY A 159 0.63 -19.78 -0.70
C GLY A 159 1.54 -20.88 -1.23
N ALA A 160 2.10 -21.67 -0.30
CA ALA A 160 2.73 -22.94 -0.65
C ALA A 160 1.72 -23.75 -1.46
N ALA A 161 2.13 -24.20 -2.64
CA ALA A 161 1.28 -24.96 -3.56
C ALA A 161 0.32 -24.11 -4.43
N ASP A 162 0.51 -22.80 -4.59
CA ASP A 162 -0.21 -21.98 -5.58
C ASP A 162 0.60 -21.81 -6.88
N VAL A 163 -0.08 -21.85 -8.04
CA VAL A 163 0.51 -21.38 -9.31
C VAL A 163 0.20 -19.90 -9.45
N VAL A 164 1.23 -19.08 -9.43
CA VAL A 164 1.10 -17.64 -9.69
C VAL A 164 1.48 -17.40 -11.15
N GLU A 165 0.48 -17.04 -11.94
CA GLU A 165 0.74 -16.48 -13.27
C GLU A 165 1.23 -15.04 -13.11
N VAL A 166 2.50 -14.82 -13.40
CA VAL A 166 3.06 -13.47 -13.47
C VAL A 166 2.96 -13.05 -14.92
N GLU A 167 2.02 -12.15 -15.21
CA GLU A 167 1.84 -11.59 -16.54
C GLU A 167 2.71 -10.33 -16.68
N THR A 168 3.74 -10.42 -17.51
CA THR A 168 4.93 -9.56 -17.43
C THR A 168 4.86 -8.34 -18.34
N HIS A 169 3.82 -8.25 -19.17
CA HIS A 169 3.82 -7.40 -20.35
C HIS A 169 2.58 -6.51 -20.51
N LEU A 170 1.98 -6.12 -19.39
CA LEU A 170 0.65 -5.51 -19.42
C LEU A 170 0.56 -4.01 -19.39
N LEU A 171 1.68 -3.33 -19.22
CA LEU A 171 1.74 -1.88 -19.31
C LEU A 171 2.64 -1.52 -20.47
N LYS A 172 1.99 -1.12 -21.56
CA LYS A 172 2.66 -0.53 -22.73
C LYS A 172 3.17 0.85 -22.35
N TYR A 173 4.37 0.91 -21.80
CA TYR A 173 5.07 2.15 -21.57
C TYR A 173 5.76 2.62 -22.85
N LYS A 174 5.44 3.83 -23.32
CA LYS A 174 6.07 4.46 -24.48
C LYS A 174 7.04 5.53 -23.99
N ARG A 175 8.33 5.23 -23.91
CA ARG A 175 9.36 6.25 -23.66
C ARG A 175 9.84 6.81 -24.98
N LYS A 176 9.85 8.15 -25.13
CA LYS A 176 10.65 8.82 -26.17
C LYS A 176 12.06 9.01 -25.59
N LEU A 177 12.91 8.00 -25.71
CA LEU A 177 14.36 8.24 -25.66
C LEU A 177 14.81 8.41 -27.11
N ASN A 178 15.46 9.53 -27.43
CA ASN A 178 16.17 9.83 -28.69
C ASN A 178 15.95 8.78 -29.80
N GLU A 179 14.88 8.98 -30.58
CA GLU A 179 14.52 8.24 -31.80
C GLU A 179 14.33 6.71 -31.73
N ALA A 180 14.39 6.09 -30.54
CA ALA A 180 14.02 4.68 -30.34
C ALA A 180 12.86 4.53 -29.34
N VAL A 181 11.80 3.84 -29.77
CA VAL A 181 10.70 3.44 -28.88
C VAL A 181 11.15 2.20 -28.13
N ASP A 182 11.46 2.34 -26.85
CA ASP A 182 11.84 1.23 -25.98
C ASP A 182 10.64 0.81 -25.11
N TRP A 183 10.34 -0.48 -25.10
CA TRP A 183 9.23 -1.07 -24.35
C TRP A 183 9.77 -1.65 -23.04
N HIS A 184 9.21 -1.21 -21.91
CA HIS A 184 9.57 -1.76 -20.59
C HIS A 184 8.42 -2.60 -20.03
N TYR A 185 8.77 -3.79 -19.58
CA TYR A 185 7.91 -4.80 -18.98
C TYR A 185 8.09 -4.80 -17.46
N PHE A 186 7.00 -4.91 -16.70
CA PHE A 186 7.04 -4.91 -15.23
C PHE A 186 6.79 -6.31 -14.69
N TRP A 187 7.60 -6.69 -13.72
CA TRP A 187 7.59 -8.01 -13.08
C TRP A 187 7.31 -7.79 -11.60
N VAL A 188 6.32 -8.48 -11.05
CA VAL A 188 6.16 -8.62 -9.60
C VAL A 188 6.42 -10.09 -9.30
N GLN A 189 7.55 -10.38 -8.66
CA GLN A 189 7.86 -11.75 -8.28
C GLN A 189 8.80 -11.84 -7.08
N TYR A 190 8.27 -12.39 -5.99
CA TYR A 190 9.01 -13.31 -5.14
C TYR A 190 8.00 -14.33 -4.66
N VAL A 191 8.05 -15.52 -5.24
CA VAL A 191 7.30 -16.70 -4.82
C VAL A 191 8.40 -17.66 -4.37
N ASP A 192 8.26 -18.21 -3.18
CA ASP A 192 9.30 -18.91 -2.42
C ASP A 192 9.99 -20.10 -3.14
N ASN A 193 10.86 -20.82 -2.41
CA ASN A 193 11.58 -22.02 -2.87
C ASN A 193 10.68 -23.17 -3.40
N SER A 194 9.35 -23.05 -3.30
CA SER A 194 8.37 -24.10 -3.62
C SER A 194 7.35 -23.71 -4.69
N SER A 195 7.41 -22.47 -5.21
CA SER A 195 6.37 -21.93 -6.07
C SER A 195 6.87 -21.64 -7.48
N TYR A 196 6.05 -21.93 -8.49
CA TYR A 196 6.47 -21.89 -9.91
C TYR A 196 5.78 -20.77 -10.69
N ILE A 197 6.52 -20.21 -11.63
CA ILE A 197 6.07 -19.20 -12.60
C ILE A 197 5.47 -19.92 -13.80
N CYS A 198 4.27 -19.53 -14.21
CA CYS A 198 3.77 -19.83 -15.55
C CYS A 198 3.82 -18.53 -16.37
N THR A 199 4.56 -18.52 -17.48
CA THR A 199 4.58 -17.40 -18.43
C THR A 199 3.95 -17.86 -19.74
N ASP A 200 2.98 -17.10 -20.24
CA ASP A 200 2.40 -17.33 -21.57
C ASP A 200 3.45 -16.97 -22.65
N TYR A 201 3.87 -17.95 -23.45
CA TYR A 201 4.88 -17.79 -24.50
C TYR A 201 4.25 -17.15 -25.75
N GLY A 202 4.44 -15.85 -25.93
CA GLY A 202 4.16 -15.17 -27.20
C GLY A 202 5.33 -15.27 -28.20
N PRO A 203 5.11 -14.99 -29.50
CA PRO A 203 6.19 -14.96 -30.50
C PRO A 203 7.19 -13.81 -30.30
N GLU A 204 6.80 -12.74 -29.59
CA GLU A 204 7.64 -11.55 -29.38
C GLU A 204 8.79 -11.78 -28.38
N TYR A 205 8.73 -12.89 -27.62
CA TYR A 205 9.68 -13.24 -26.56
C TYR A 205 11.02 -13.77 -27.07
N ALA A 206 11.08 -14.29 -28.29
CA ALA A 206 12.32 -14.78 -28.90
C ALA A 206 13.37 -13.66 -29.12
N LYS A 207 12.96 -12.38 -29.01
CA LYS A 207 13.83 -11.23 -29.23
C LYS A 207 14.43 -10.64 -27.94
N CYS A 208 13.91 -10.98 -26.77
CA CYS A 208 14.44 -10.51 -25.48
C CYS A 208 15.53 -11.46 -24.97
N ARG A 209 16.79 -11.07 -25.10
CA ARG A 209 17.98 -11.84 -24.63
C ARG A 209 18.22 -11.82 -23.12
N LEU A 210 17.22 -11.52 -22.30
CA LEU A 210 17.37 -11.44 -20.84
C LEU A 210 16.67 -12.62 -20.18
N VAL A 211 17.49 -13.64 -19.94
CA VAL A 211 17.20 -14.87 -19.21
C VAL A 211 17.00 -14.54 -17.73
N PHE A 212 15.95 -15.11 -17.14
CA PHE A 212 15.73 -15.11 -15.70
C PHE A 212 16.98 -15.61 -14.96
N ASN A 213 17.47 -14.83 -14.00
CA ASN A 213 18.56 -15.28 -13.15
C ASN A 213 18.16 -16.55 -12.36
N ASP A 214 18.97 -17.58 -12.54
CA ASP A 214 19.27 -18.71 -11.64
C ASP A 214 18.23 -19.77 -11.24
N HIS A 215 17.10 -19.90 -11.94
CA HIS A 215 16.32 -21.13 -11.85
C HIS A 215 16.06 -21.75 -13.22
N GLY A 216 16.88 -22.77 -13.53
CA GLY A 216 16.57 -23.90 -14.41
C GLY A 216 15.90 -23.60 -15.75
N LYS A 217 16.67 -23.74 -16.83
CA LYS A 217 16.13 -23.89 -18.18
C LYS A 217 15.16 -25.09 -18.21
N VAL A 218 13.86 -24.85 -18.21
CA VAL A 218 12.87 -25.88 -18.56
C VAL A 218 12.52 -25.66 -20.02
N GLU A 219 13.17 -26.41 -20.90
CA GLU A 219 12.77 -26.51 -22.31
C GLU A 219 11.48 -27.33 -22.38
N GLN A 220 10.33 -26.68 -22.41
CA GLN A 220 9.08 -27.32 -22.83
C GLN A 220 8.45 -26.54 -23.99
N PRO A 221 8.24 -27.17 -25.16
CA PRO A 221 7.67 -26.51 -26.31
C PRO A 221 6.14 -26.54 -26.21
N ASN A 222 5.51 -25.38 -26.38
CA ASN A 222 4.08 -25.18 -26.63
C ASN A 222 3.15 -25.17 -25.41
N TYR A 223 2.91 -23.98 -24.85
CA TYR A 223 1.63 -23.68 -24.20
C TYR A 223 1.27 -22.19 -24.40
N LEU A 224 0.32 -21.95 -25.29
CA LEU A 224 -0.69 -20.90 -25.13
C LEU A 224 -1.82 -21.60 -24.38
N VAL A 225 -2.02 -21.32 -23.08
CA VAL A 225 -3.03 -22.04 -22.29
C VAL A 225 -4.38 -21.34 -22.46
N GLU A 226 -5.12 -21.73 -23.50
CA GLU A 226 -6.54 -21.39 -23.61
C GLU A 226 -7.31 -21.95 -22.40
N GLN A 227 -8.28 -21.18 -21.87
CA GLN A 227 -9.16 -21.66 -20.81
C GLN A 227 -9.76 -23.02 -21.19
N PRO A 228 -9.77 -23.99 -20.27
CA PRO A 228 -10.38 -25.28 -20.56
C PRO A 228 -11.89 -25.07 -20.71
N THR A 229 -12.41 -25.25 -21.93
CA THR A 229 -13.81 -25.61 -22.16
C THR A 229 -14.07 -26.99 -21.53
N GLU A 230 -15.33 -27.36 -21.26
CA GLU A 230 -15.69 -28.68 -20.70
C GLU A 230 -15.08 -29.87 -21.47
N GLU A 231 -14.67 -29.65 -22.72
CA GLU A 231 -14.07 -30.64 -23.62
C GLU A 231 -12.53 -30.76 -23.50
N LYS A 232 -11.84 -29.84 -22.81
CA LYS A 232 -10.37 -29.87 -22.69
C LYS A 232 -9.93 -30.56 -21.41
N HIS A 233 -9.09 -31.58 -21.56
CA HIS A 233 -8.46 -32.30 -20.46
C HIS A 233 -7.78 -31.33 -19.46
N PRO A 234 -7.94 -31.54 -18.14
CA PRO A 234 -7.29 -30.71 -17.14
C PRO A 234 -5.79 -30.93 -17.20
N LEU A 235 -5.04 -29.97 -16.69
CA LEU A 235 -3.62 -30.17 -16.42
C LEU A 235 -3.51 -31.19 -15.29
N TRP A 236 -2.62 -32.17 -15.42
CA TRP A 236 -2.40 -33.20 -14.41
C TRP A 236 -1.14 -32.92 -13.62
N MET A 237 -1.24 -32.90 -12.29
CA MET A 237 -0.14 -32.59 -11.39
C MET A 237 0.02 -33.68 -10.32
N PRO A 238 1.23 -33.92 -9.79
CA PRO A 238 1.42 -34.86 -8.67
C PRO A 238 0.55 -34.52 -7.45
N VAL A 239 0.05 -35.55 -6.76
CA VAL A 239 -0.72 -35.42 -5.52
C VAL A 239 0.11 -34.75 -4.43
N GLY A 240 -0.53 -33.86 -3.66
CA GLY A 240 0.11 -33.10 -2.58
C GLY A 240 0.93 -31.90 -3.05
N ARG A 241 1.00 -31.63 -4.36
CA ARG A 241 1.73 -30.49 -4.93
C ARG A 241 0.93 -29.18 -4.94
N PHE A 242 -0.40 -29.24 -4.87
CA PHE A 242 -1.33 -28.10 -4.95
C PHE A 242 -2.37 -28.21 -3.83
N ASN A 243 -2.86 -27.07 -3.34
CA ASN A 243 -4.00 -27.02 -2.41
C ASN A 243 -5.24 -27.69 -3.06
N GLU A 244 -6.06 -28.38 -2.27
CA GLU A 244 -7.29 -29.04 -2.73
C GLU A 244 -8.25 -28.07 -3.44
N GLU A 245 -8.25 -26.78 -3.05
CA GLU A 245 -9.05 -25.71 -3.68
C GLU A 245 -8.60 -25.39 -5.12
N CYS A 246 -7.35 -25.70 -5.48
CA CYS A 246 -6.82 -25.53 -6.83
C CYS A 246 -7.11 -26.72 -7.75
N LEU A 247 -7.76 -27.77 -7.25
CA LEU A 247 -8.07 -28.96 -8.02
C LEU A 247 -9.35 -28.77 -8.83
N ASN A 248 -9.38 -29.38 -10.01
CA ASN A 248 -10.61 -29.46 -10.79
C ASN A 248 -11.46 -30.63 -10.26
N LEU A 249 -12.11 -30.43 -9.12
CA LEU A 249 -12.97 -31.44 -8.48
C LEU A 249 -14.20 -31.83 -9.31
N GLU A 250 -14.56 -31.00 -10.29
CA GLU A 250 -15.63 -31.27 -11.25
C GLU A 250 -15.20 -32.30 -12.32
N TRP A 251 -13.91 -32.54 -12.48
CA TRP A 251 -13.37 -33.50 -13.44
C TRP A 251 -13.53 -34.94 -12.95
N LYS A 252 -14.32 -35.74 -13.67
CA LYS A 252 -14.70 -37.10 -13.26
C LYS A 252 -13.87 -38.23 -13.88
N HIS A 253 -13.00 -37.94 -14.85
CA HIS A 253 -12.21 -38.98 -15.50
C HIS A 253 -10.98 -39.37 -14.66
N PRO A 254 -10.55 -40.64 -14.70
CA PRO A 254 -9.41 -41.11 -13.96
C PRO A 254 -8.11 -40.41 -14.40
N PRO A 255 -7.12 -40.27 -13.50
CA PRO A 255 -5.83 -39.70 -13.83
C PRO A 255 -5.08 -40.55 -14.87
N PRO A 256 -4.26 -39.92 -15.73
CA PRO A 256 -3.47 -40.63 -16.73
C PRO A 256 -2.41 -41.53 -16.08
N ARG A 257 -2.02 -41.25 -14.83
CA ARG A 257 -1.06 -42.03 -14.05
C ARG A 257 -1.43 -42.01 -12.56
N PRO A 258 -1.13 -43.07 -11.81
CA PRO A 258 -1.28 -43.08 -10.35
C PRO A 258 -0.50 -41.93 -9.70
N GLY A 259 -1.09 -41.32 -8.67
CA GLY A 259 -0.46 -40.19 -7.96
C GLY A 259 -0.55 -38.85 -8.67
N MET A 260 -1.43 -38.71 -9.68
CA MET A 260 -1.77 -37.43 -10.31
C MET A 260 -3.18 -36.98 -9.91
N GLN A 261 -3.37 -35.66 -9.80
CA GLN A 261 -4.65 -34.99 -9.54
C GLN A 261 -4.91 -33.90 -10.59
N PRO A 262 -6.19 -33.66 -10.94
CA PRO A 262 -6.54 -32.67 -11.96
C PRO A 262 -6.41 -31.26 -11.37
N PHE A 263 -5.67 -30.41 -12.06
CA PHE A 263 -5.43 -29.01 -11.70
C PHE A 263 -6.41 -28.09 -12.46
N ARG A 264 -7.07 -27.20 -11.73
CA ARG A 264 -7.91 -26.14 -12.31
C ARG A 264 -7.09 -24.86 -12.34
N ASN A 265 -6.68 -24.44 -13.54
CA ASN A 265 -6.11 -23.10 -13.70
C ASN A 265 -7.24 -22.07 -13.55
N ASN A 266 -7.52 -21.61 -12.33
CA ASN A 266 -8.51 -20.57 -12.09
C ASN A 266 -7.90 -19.19 -12.43
N THR A 267 -7.69 -18.96 -13.72
CA THR A 267 -7.17 -17.69 -14.23
C THR A 267 -8.22 -16.59 -14.17
N ASP A 268 -9.50 -16.90 -13.96
CA ASP A 268 -10.58 -15.89 -13.97
C ASP A 268 -10.47 -14.91 -12.81
N ASN A 269 -10.12 -15.40 -11.62
CA ASN A 269 -9.92 -14.55 -10.44
C ASN A 269 -8.68 -13.66 -10.58
N ILE A 270 -7.60 -14.21 -11.15
CA ILE A 270 -6.35 -13.50 -11.44
C ILE A 270 -6.59 -12.46 -12.53
N ARG A 271 -7.22 -12.85 -13.65
CA ARG A 271 -7.58 -11.98 -14.77
C ARG A 271 -8.50 -10.85 -14.33
N SER A 272 -9.51 -11.13 -13.49
CA SER A 272 -10.42 -10.11 -12.96
C SER A 272 -9.69 -9.12 -12.04
N ALA A 273 -8.81 -9.61 -11.18
CA ALA A 273 -7.93 -8.79 -10.34
C ALA A 273 -7.04 -7.87 -11.20
N TRP A 274 -6.41 -8.41 -12.25
CA TRP A 274 -5.53 -7.64 -13.14
C TRP A 274 -6.29 -6.68 -14.05
N VAL A 275 -7.47 -7.04 -14.55
CA VAL A 275 -8.34 -6.12 -15.32
C VAL A 275 -8.75 -4.94 -14.44
N ASN A 276 -9.10 -5.20 -13.17
CA ASN A 276 -9.38 -4.15 -12.21
C ASN A 276 -8.14 -3.25 -12.00
N LEU A 277 -6.97 -3.83 -11.78
CA LEU A 277 -5.72 -3.07 -11.61
C LEU A 277 -5.35 -2.25 -12.86
N LYS A 278 -5.45 -2.82 -14.07
CA LYS A 278 -5.23 -2.13 -15.35
C LYS A 278 -6.16 -0.94 -15.51
N SER A 279 -7.42 -1.09 -15.13
CA SER A 279 -8.41 0.00 -15.18
C SER A 279 -8.04 1.16 -14.25
N GLN A 280 -7.34 0.88 -13.14
CA GLN A 280 -6.87 1.89 -12.19
C GLN A 280 -5.58 2.58 -12.63
N ILE A 281 -4.64 1.84 -13.25
CA ILE A 281 -3.33 2.38 -13.67
C ILE A 281 -3.46 3.32 -14.88
N GLY A 282 -4.45 3.11 -15.75
CA GLY A 282 -4.65 3.91 -16.96
C GLY A 282 -3.42 3.93 -17.88
N SER A 283 -3.25 4.99 -18.66
CA SER A 283 -2.08 5.19 -19.55
C SER A 283 -0.86 5.81 -18.82
N SER A 284 -0.67 5.50 -17.53
CA SER A 284 0.39 6.12 -16.72
C SER A 284 1.80 5.78 -17.24
N TYR A 285 2.65 6.80 -17.29
CA TYR A 285 3.97 6.77 -17.93
C TYR A 285 5.16 6.66 -16.95
N SER A 286 4.93 6.26 -15.69
CA SER A 286 6.00 6.13 -14.69
C SER A 286 5.96 4.80 -13.96
N ILE A 287 7.13 4.15 -13.84
CA ILE A 287 7.33 2.95 -13.02
C ILE A 287 6.89 3.15 -11.56
N ASP A 288 7.11 4.34 -11.02
CA ASP A 288 6.78 4.63 -9.62
C ASP A 288 5.26 4.72 -9.43
N ASN A 289 4.54 5.28 -10.41
CA ASN A 289 3.08 5.30 -10.37
C ASN A 289 2.50 3.89 -10.43
N VAL A 290 3.04 3.03 -11.30
CA VAL A 290 2.60 1.63 -11.42
C VAL A 290 2.80 0.89 -10.10
N ARG A 291 3.98 1.02 -9.49
CA ARG A 291 4.27 0.46 -8.16
C ARG A 291 3.29 0.92 -7.10
N GLN A 292 2.95 2.22 -7.10
CA GLN A 292 1.98 2.78 -6.17
C GLN A 292 0.58 2.20 -6.29
N TYR A 293 0.09 2.00 -7.52
CA TYR A 293 -1.23 1.39 -7.75
C TYR A 293 -1.24 -0.10 -7.41
N ILE A 294 -0.16 -0.83 -7.71
CA ILE A 294 -0.01 -2.23 -7.28
C ILE A 294 -0.06 -2.31 -5.75
N GLY A 295 0.73 -1.50 -5.05
CA GLY A 295 0.74 -1.49 -3.59
C GLY A 295 -0.61 -1.06 -2.99
N GLU A 296 -1.30 -0.08 -3.56
CA GLU A 296 -2.67 0.27 -3.16
C GLU A 296 -3.63 -0.92 -3.32
N TRP A 297 -3.58 -1.61 -4.45
CA TRP A 297 -4.43 -2.76 -4.72
C TRP A 297 -4.15 -3.90 -3.73
N MET A 298 -2.88 -4.24 -3.52
CA MET A 298 -2.46 -5.27 -2.56
C MET A 298 -2.89 -4.91 -1.14
N TYR A 299 -2.73 -3.64 -0.74
CA TYR A 299 -3.11 -3.17 0.59
C TYR A 299 -4.62 -3.33 0.81
N ARG A 300 -5.42 -2.95 -0.17
CA ARG A 300 -6.88 -3.07 -0.06
C ARG A 300 -7.35 -4.51 -0.03
N ARG A 301 -6.77 -5.36 -0.89
CA ARG A 301 -7.17 -6.77 -1.02
C ARG A 301 -6.65 -7.64 0.11
N ASN A 302 -5.39 -7.50 0.49
CA ASN A 302 -4.75 -8.44 1.40
C ASN A 302 -4.78 -7.95 2.85
N ILE A 303 -4.89 -6.64 3.09
CA ILE A 303 -4.86 -6.07 4.44
C ILE A 303 -6.24 -5.54 4.84
N LEU A 304 -6.86 -4.68 4.04
CA LEU A 304 -8.15 -4.07 4.41
C LEU A 304 -9.35 -4.99 4.21
N GLN A 305 -9.28 -5.97 3.31
CA GLN A 305 -10.41 -6.87 3.00
C GLN A 305 -10.76 -7.77 4.19
N GLU A 306 -9.78 -8.15 5.01
CA GLU A 306 -9.97 -8.95 6.22
C GLU A 306 -10.76 -8.19 7.30
N ILE A 307 -10.74 -6.85 7.22
CA ILE A 307 -11.46 -5.98 8.15
C ILE A 307 -12.87 -5.74 7.61
N LYS A 308 -13.86 -6.17 8.39
CA LYS A 308 -15.27 -6.24 7.96
C LYS A 308 -15.92 -4.87 7.77
N ASP A 309 -15.62 -3.91 8.63
CA ASP A 309 -16.27 -2.61 8.65
C ASP A 309 -15.32 -1.45 8.32
N ASP A 310 -15.88 -0.34 7.84
CA ASP A 310 -15.11 0.82 7.41
C ASP A 310 -14.46 1.58 8.58
N ASN A 311 -14.96 1.46 9.81
CA ASN A 311 -14.32 2.07 10.98
C ASN A 311 -13.00 1.37 11.26
N GLY A 312 -13.04 0.03 11.31
CA GLY A 312 -11.86 -0.81 11.48
C GLY A 312 -10.84 -0.55 10.37
N ARG A 313 -11.29 -0.42 9.12
CA ARG A 313 -10.39 -0.10 7.98
C ARG A 313 -9.74 1.27 8.12
N PHE A 314 -10.48 2.26 8.60
CA PHE A 314 -9.95 3.62 8.78
C PHE A 314 -9.02 3.71 9.97
N GLU A 315 -9.38 3.05 11.08
CA GLU A 315 -8.49 2.86 12.21
C GLU A 315 -7.17 2.22 11.77
N ARG A 316 -7.26 1.09 11.04
CA ARG A 316 -6.11 0.37 10.52
C ARG A 316 -5.25 1.30 9.66
N PHE A 317 -5.85 2.01 8.72
CA PHE A 317 -5.12 2.93 7.86
C PHE A 317 -4.42 4.05 8.63
N LEU A 318 -5.07 4.64 9.65
CA LEU A 318 -4.45 5.67 10.48
C LEU A 318 -3.25 5.13 11.28
N ARG A 319 -3.36 3.93 11.84
CA ARG A 319 -2.25 3.24 12.51
C ARG A 319 -1.10 2.95 11.55
N ASP A 320 -1.42 2.46 10.36
CA ASP A 320 -0.49 2.16 9.29
C ASP A 320 0.27 3.41 8.82
N VAL A 321 -0.40 4.57 8.73
CA VAL A 321 0.27 5.86 8.49
C VAL A 321 1.30 6.17 9.59
N GLY A 322 0.94 5.95 10.86
CA GLY A 322 1.84 6.13 11.99
C GLY A 322 3.00 5.12 12.00
N ARG A 323 2.77 3.88 11.54
CA ARG A 323 3.81 2.85 11.38
C ARG A 323 4.79 3.19 10.27
N ALA A 324 4.28 3.59 9.10
CA ALA A 324 5.10 3.96 7.95
C ALA A 324 5.95 5.20 8.22
N HIS A 325 5.42 6.14 9.02
CA HIS A 325 6.08 7.39 9.39
C HIS A 325 6.11 7.59 10.92
N PRO A 326 7.00 6.87 11.62
CA PRO A 326 6.95 6.70 13.07
C PRO A 326 7.44 7.90 13.89
N GLY A 327 7.90 8.96 13.21
CA GLY A 327 8.36 10.17 13.85
C GLY A 327 9.85 10.16 14.20
N LEU A 328 10.27 11.19 14.93
CA LEU A 328 11.65 11.47 15.24
C LEU A 328 12.29 10.31 16.04
N GLY A 329 13.56 10.02 15.77
CA GLY A 329 14.33 8.99 16.48
C GLY A 329 14.01 7.55 16.07
N LYS A 330 13.09 7.33 15.13
CA LYS A 330 12.73 6.02 14.57
C LYS A 330 13.00 5.95 13.08
N VAL A 331 13.27 4.76 12.55
CA VAL A 331 13.45 4.55 11.11
C VAL A 331 12.09 4.45 10.41
N PRO A 332 11.80 5.27 9.38
CA PRO A 332 10.55 5.13 8.63
C PRO A 332 10.57 3.86 7.78
N MET A 333 9.38 3.30 7.53
CA MET A 333 9.27 2.20 6.57
C MET A 333 9.65 2.70 5.18
N ARG A 334 10.31 1.83 4.44
CA ARG A 334 10.73 2.06 3.07
C ARG A 334 10.40 0.82 2.25
N THR A 335 10.43 0.98 0.94
CA THR A 335 10.00 -0.04 -0.02
C THR A 335 11.10 -1.03 -0.42
N GLN A 336 12.25 -1.03 0.26
CA GLN A 336 13.34 -1.98 -0.02
C GLN A 336 13.36 -3.10 1.03
N TYR A 337 13.77 -4.30 0.61
CA TYR A 337 13.79 -5.48 1.47
C TYR A 337 14.71 -5.31 2.68
N GLU A 338 15.86 -4.65 2.48
CA GLU A 338 16.84 -4.37 3.53
C GLU A 338 16.30 -3.47 4.63
N ASP A 339 15.23 -2.72 4.34
CA ASP A 339 14.58 -1.83 5.28
C ASP A 339 13.60 -2.58 6.21
N ILE A 340 13.09 -3.75 5.80
CA ILE A 340 12.26 -4.63 6.65
C ILE A 340 13.09 -5.11 7.85
N LEU A 341 14.36 -5.47 7.61
CA LEU A 341 15.28 -5.95 8.64
C LEU A 341 15.65 -4.90 9.68
N LYS A 342 15.35 -3.61 9.40
CA LYS A 342 15.68 -2.46 10.26
C LYS A 342 14.44 -1.71 10.73
N CYS A 343 13.27 -2.36 10.68
CA CYS A 343 12.03 -1.70 11.02
C CYS A 343 11.91 -1.51 12.55
N ASP A 344 11.91 -0.24 13.00
CA ASP A 344 11.70 0.13 14.41
C ASP A 344 10.21 0.29 14.77
N CYS A 345 9.31 -0.39 14.04
CA CYS A 345 7.88 -0.23 14.27
C CYS A 345 7.47 -0.90 15.58
N HIS A 346 6.61 -0.23 16.36
CA HIS A 346 6.16 -0.73 17.66
C HIS A 346 5.36 -2.05 17.59
N GLU A 347 4.79 -2.37 16.42
CA GLU A 347 4.11 -3.64 16.17
C GLU A 347 5.08 -4.76 15.77
N CYS A 348 6.28 -4.43 15.28
CA CYS A 348 7.32 -5.36 14.84
C CYS A 348 8.12 -5.94 16.03
N HIS A 349 8.08 -5.26 17.18
CA HIS A 349 8.77 -5.65 18.42
C HIS A 349 7.85 -6.38 19.42
N ARG A 350 6.64 -6.77 19.01
CA ARG A 350 5.74 -7.64 19.77
C ARG A 350 5.82 -9.05 19.20
#